data_AF-A0A2N2ZJ85-F1
#
_entry.id   AF-A0A2N2ZJ85-F1
#
_cell.length_a   1.000
_cell.length_b   1.000
_cell.length_c   1.000
_cell.angle_alpha   90.00
_cell.angle_beta   90.00
_cell.angle_gamma   90.00
#
_symmetry.space_group_name_H-M   'P 1'
#
loop_
_entity.id
_entity.type
_entity.pdbx_description
1 polymer ?
#
loop_
_entity_poly.entity_id
_entity_poly.type
_entity_poly.pdbx_seq_one_letter_code
_entity_poly.pdbx_strand_id
1 'polypeptide(L)'
;MKKILLFLFLTLPFILLAQQENPGTLYGVFSMDDNEFRSLVSSKRSQVKMSENEITEICRIIGNKKAEYFMLNEKANQSIKYGANGLPIGKADPEIMRDLRIVKNMVYDSIYKILGEEKYELLRRTLIDENGRRSSERLKKTANKKK
;
A
#
# COMPACT_ATOMS: atom_id res chain seq x y z
N MET A 1 -23.03 -0.30 -31.89
CA MET A 1 -21.55 -0.28 -31.95
C MET A 1 -20.98 -0.06 -30.56
N LYS A 2 -19.87 -0.73 -30.29
CA LYS A 2 -19.25 -1.07 -28.99
C LYS A 2 -19.29 0.02 -27.89
N LYS A 3 -19.92 -0.33 -26.76
CA LYS A 3 -19.75 0.28 -25.43
C LYS A 3 -18.31 0.02 -24.93
N ILE A 4 -17.33 0.76 -25.43
CA ILE A 4 -15.96 0.79 -24.90
C ILE A 4 -15.78 2.19 -24.32
N LEU A 5 -16.33 2.45 -23.13
CA LEU A 5 -15.97 3.66 -22.40
C LEU A 5 -16.25 3.56 -20.88
N LEU A 6 -16.19 2.35 -20.31
CA LEU A 6 -16.46 2.15 -18.88
C LEU A 6 -15.49 1.20 -18.18
N PHE A 7 -14.25 1.08 -18.67
CA PHE A 7 -13.24 0.19 -18.08
C PHE A 7 -11.94 0.87 -17.65
N LEU A 8 -11.88 2.20 -17.66
CA LEU A 8 -10.76 2.96 -17.07
C LEU A 8 -10.94 3.25 -15.57
N PHE A 9 -12.08 2.88 -14.99
CA PHE A 9 -12.40 3.12 -13.58
C PHE A 9 -11.86 2.09 -12.58
N LEU A 10 -11.16 1.04 -13.04
CA LEU A 10 -10.73 -0.07 -12.16
C LEU A 10 -9.22 -0.37 -12.15
N THR A 11 -8.40 0.42 -12.86
CA THR A 11 -6.94 0.17 -12.88
C THR A 11 -6.05 1.39 -12.65
N LEU A 12 -6.59 2.58 -12.39
CA LEU A 12 -5.78 3.72 -11.93
C LEU A 12 -6.38 4.33 -10.65
N PRO A 13 -5.89 3.84 -9.50
CA PRO A 13 -5.35 4.78 -8.52
C PRO A 13 -3.94 4.40 -8.04
N PHE A 14 -3.19 3.60 -8.81
CA PHE A 14 -1.82 3.20 -8.42
C PHE A 14 -0.71 4.11 -8.96
N ILE A 15 -0.95 4.88 -10.02
CA ILE A 15 0.13 5.62 -10.70
C ILE A 15 0.41 6.99 -10.06
N LEU A 16 -0.48 7.54 -9.23
CA LEU A 16 -0.28 8.84 -8.60
C LEU A 16 0.12 8.79 -7.11
N LEU A 17 0.11 7.62 -6.48
CA LEU A 17 0.74 7.42 -5.16
C LEU A 17 2.25 7.14 -5.25
N ALA A 18 2.77 6.95 -6.47
CA ALA A 18 4.19 6.66 -6.71
C ALA A 18 5.10 7.90 -6.73
N GLN A 19 4.55 9.12 -6.66
CA GLN A 19 5.38 10.31 -6.61
C GLN A 19 5.67 10.70 -5.16
N GLN A 20 6.85 10.26 -4.72
CA GLN A 20 7.57 10.68 -3.53
C GLN A 20 7.19 9.93 -2.24
N GLU A 21 7.27 8.60 -2.26
CA GLU A 21 7.38 7.83 -1.03
C GLU A 21 8.80 7.96 -0.46
N ASN A 22 8.87 8.28 0.84
CA ASN A 22 10.13 8.48 1.57
C ASN A 22 11.02 7.21 1.54
N PRO A 23 12.36 7.36 1.52
CA PRO A 23 13.24 6.25 1.88
C PRO A 23 12.88 5.81 3.31
N GLY A 24 12.39 4.57 3.46
CA GLY A 24 11.96 4.00 4.74
C GLY A 24 10.49 3.54 4.83
N THR A 25 9.66 3.70 3.79
CA THR A 25 8.25 3.27 3.84
C THR A 25 8.06 1.75 3.75
N LEU A 26 7.14 1.20 4.56
CA LEU A 26 6.65 -0.18 4.39
C LEU A 26 5.56 -0.21 3.30
N TYR A 27 5.97 -0.47 2.06
CA TYR A 27 5.11 -0.39 0.89
C TYR A 27 3.92 -1.35 0.97
N GLY A 28 2.72 -0.85 0.70
CA GLY A 28 1.50 -1.67 0.65
C GLY A 28 1.10 -2.34 1.96
N VAL A 29 1.73 -2.01 3.11
CA VAL A 29 1.48 -2.71 4.38
C VAL A 29 0.01 -2.65 4.82
N PHE A 30 -0.66 -1.52 4.62
CA PHE A 30 -2.09 -1.36 4.92
C PHE A 30 -3.02 -2.12 3.96
N SER A 31 -2.52 -2.52 2.79
CA SER A 31 -3.32 -3.27 1.82
C SER A 31 -3.40 -4.76 2.11
N MET A 32 -2.58 -5.26 3.03
CA MET A 32 -2.57 -6.66 3.47
C MET A 32 -3.47 -6.84 4.69
N ASP A 33 -4.23 -7.92 4.73
CA ASP A 33 -4.83 -8.40 5.98
C ASP A 33 -3.84 -9.19 6.85
N ASP A 34 -4.25 -9.52 8.07
CA ASP A 34 -3.42 -10.22 9.04
C ASP A 34 -2.95 -11.59 8.54
N ASN A 35 -3.80 -12.31 7.81
CA ASN A 35 -3.46 -13.62 7.27
C ASN A 35 -2.48 -13.50 6.10
N GLU A 36 -2.66 -12.50 5.25
CA GLU A 36 -1.74 -12.17 4.16
C GLU A 36 -0.37 -11.76 4.70
N PHE A 37 -0.33 -10.90 5.72
CA PHE A 37 0.92 -10.48 6.35
C PHE A 37 1.63 -11.67 7.01
N ARG A 38 0.91 -12.47 7.81
CA ARG A 38 1.46 -13.69 8.44
C ARG A 38 1.99 -14.68 7.40
N SER A 39 1.24 -14.91 6.33
CA SER A 39 1.64 -15.80 5.23
C SER A 39 2.88 -15.29 4.51
N LEU A 40 2.96 -13.98 4.24
CA LEU A 40 4.14 -13.36 3.64
C LEU A 40 5.37 -13.60 4.52
N VAL A 41 5.29 -13.24 5.79
CA VAL A 41 6.40 -13.38 6.74
C VAL A 41 6.81 -14.85 6.88
N SER A 42 5.85 -15.76 7.03
CA SER A 42 6.12 -17.19 7.13
C SER A 42 6.80 -17.73 5.87
N SER A 43 6.32 -17.36 4.69
CA SER A 43 6.92 -17.76 3.41
C SER A 43 8.34 -17.20 3.20
N LYS A 44 8.69 -16.12 3.91
CA LYS A 44 9.98 -15.43 3.86
C LYS A 44 10.73 -15.49 5.19
N ARG A 45 10.46 -16.48 6.03
CA ARG A 45 11.02 -16.59 7.39
C ARG A 45 12.55 -16.63 7.42
N SER A 46 13.19 -17.14 6.36
CA SER A 46 14.65 -17.12 6.21
C SER A 46 15.23 -15.73 5.96
N GLN A 47 14.41 -14.81 5.45
CA GLN A 47 14.76 -13.41 5.18
C GLN A 47 14.32 -12.51 6.33
N VAL A 48 13.04 -12.59 6.73
CA VAL A 48 12.45 -11.74 7.76
C VAL A 48 12.36 -12.56 9.04
N LYS A 49 13.45 -12.53 9.83
CA LYS A 49 13.63 -13.30 11.07
C LYS A 49 12.79 -12.74 12.23
N MET A 50 11.46 -12.85 12.11
CA MET A 50 10.50 -12.39 13.12
C MET A 50 9.95 -13.56 13.93
N SER A 51 9.75 -13.32 15.22
CA SER A 51 9.02 -14.17 16.16
C SER A 51 7.51 -13.96 16.05
N GLU A 52 6.72 -14.93 16.50
CA GLU A 52 5.25 -14.81 16.49
C GLU A 52 4.73 -13.63 17.32
N ASN A 53 5.43 -13.25 18.38
CA ASN A 53 5.10 -12.09 19.19
C ASN A 53 5.31 -10.78 18.41
N GLU A 54 6.44 -10.64 17.71
CA GLU A 54 6.70 -9.49 16.83
C GLU A 54 5.64 -9.40 15.72
N ILE A 55 5.32 -10.53 15.07
CA ILE A 55 4.31 -10.58 14.00
C ILE A 55 2.93 -10.15 14.54
N THR A 56 2.52 -10.69 15.69
CA THR A 56 1.23 -10.39 16.30
C THR A 56 1.11 -8.92 16.67
N GLU A 57 2.17 -8.34 17.25
CA GLU A 57 2.18 -6.93 17.62
C GLU A 57 2.17 -6.01 16.38
N ILE A 58 2.90 -6.37 15.31
CA ILE A 58 2.86 -5.64 14.05
C ILE A 58 1.46 -5.67 13.42
N CYS A 59 0.80 -6.84 13.37
CA CYS A 59 -0.58 -6.94 12.89
C CYS A 59 -1.52 -6.04 13.70
N ARG A 60 -1.38 -6.03 15.03
CA ARG A 60 -2.17 -5.17 15.91
C ARG A 60 -1.97 -3.69 15.60
N ILE A 61 -0.72 -3.24 15.43
CA ILE A 61 -0.39 -1.84 15.09
C ILE A 61 -1.01 -1.43 13.76
N ILE A 62 -0.86 -2.27 12.72
CA ILE A 62 -1.43 -2.00 11.40
C ILE A 62 -2.95 -1.95 11.51
N GLY A 63 -3.56 -2.95 12.15
CA GLY A 63 -5.01 -3.06 12.33
C GLY A 63 -5.61 -1.83 13.00
N ASN A 64 -4.99 -1.33 14.07
CA ASN A 64 -5.46 -0.15 14.81
C ASN A 64 -5.51 1.13 13.97
N LYS A 65 -4.69 1.23 12.91
CA LYS A 65 -4.61 2.40 12.03
C LYS A 65 -5.19 2.18 10.65
N LYS A 66 -5.60 0.95 10.32
CA LYS A 66 -6.06 0.56 8.99
C LYS A 66 -7.33 1.29 8.56
N ALA A 67 -8.32 1.39 9.45
CA ALA A 67 -9.57 2.11 9.15
C ALA A 67 -9.33 3.61 8.90
N GLU A 68 -8.53 4.25 9.76
CA GLU A 68 -8.15 5.65 9.65
C GLU A 68 -7.39 5.92 8.33
N TYR A 69 -6.41 5.07 8.00
CA TYR A 69 -5.67 5.13 6.74
C TYR A 69 -6.61 5.05 5.53
N PHE A 70 -7.53 4.08 5.49
CA PHE A 70 -8.43 3.93 4.35
C PHE A 70 -9.42 5.09 4.22
N MET A 71 -9.96 5.58 5.33
CA MET A 71 -10.82 6.77 5.34
C MET A 71 -10.08 7.99 4.76
N LEU A 72 -8.87 8.26 5.23
CA LEU A 72 -8.08 9.40 4.74
C LEU A 72 -7.69 9.23 3.27
N ASN A 73 -7.38 8.00 2.83
CA ASN A 73 -7.05 7.71 1.44
C ASN A 73 -8.28 7.90 0.52
N GLU A 74 -9.47 7.52 0.99
CA GLU A 74 -10.71 7.81 0.29
C GLU A 74 -10.96 9.31 0.16
N LYS A 75 -10.84 10.06 1.27
CA LYS A 75 -10.99 11.53 1.25
C LYS A 75 -9.96 12.20 0.33
N ALA A 76 -8.72 11.71 0.32
CA ALA A 76 -7.68 12.20 -0.57
C ALA A 76 -8.07 12.01 -2.04
N ASN A 77 -8.57 10.82 -2.40
CA ASN A 77 -9.04 10.56 -3.76
C ASN A 77 -10.24 11.43 -4.14
N GLN A 78 -11.19 11.64 -3.22
CA GLN A 78 -12.37 12.50 -3.45
C GLN A 78 -11.99 13.98 -3.61
N SER A 79 -10.89 14.43 -3.00
CA SER A 79 -10.40 15.81 -3.12
C SER A 79 -9.73 16.12 -4.47
N ILE A 80 -9.37 15.09 -5.25
CA ILE A 80 -8.73 15.28 -6.55
C ILE A 80 -9.76 15.77 -7.55
N LYS A 81 -9.46 16.90 -8.22
CA LYS A 81 -10.25 17.38 -9.35
C LYS A 81 -9.92 16.59 -10.61
N TYR A 82 -10.94 16.13 -11.32
CA TYR A 82 -10.82 15.41 -12.59
C TYR A 82 -11.36 16.25 -13.75
N GLY A 83 -10.64 16.25 -14.87
CA GLY A 83 -11.08 16.87 -16.12
C GLY A 83 -12.13 16.00 -16.83
N ALA A 84 -12.74 16.56 -17.87
CA ALA A 84 -13.76 15.85 -18.67
C ALA A 84 -13.23 14.56 -19.35
N ASN A 85 -11.92 14.42 -19.50
CA ASN A 85 -11.25 13.22 -20.01
C ASN A 85 -10.99 12.15 -18.93
N GLY A 86 -11.45 12.37 -17.70
CA GLY A 86 -11.23 11.47 -16.56
C GLY A 86 -9.81 11.50 -16.00
N LEU A 87 -8.95 12.40 -16.46
CA LEU A 87 -7.59 12.57 -15.93
C LEU A 87 -7.60 13.59 -14.78
N PRO A 88 -6.77 13.39 -13.74
CA PRO A 88 -6.66 14.36 -12.66
C PRO A 88 -6.02 15.65 -13.17
N ILE A 89 -6.68 16.77 -12.89
CA ILE A 89 -6.27 18.13 -13.27
C ILE A 89 -5.71 18.92 -12.08
N GLY A 90 -5.68 18.30 -10.90
CA GLY A 90 -5.14 18.87 -9.68
C GLY A 90 -4.50 17.80 -8.79
N LYS A 91 -3.94 18.26 -7.67
CA LYS A 91 -3.43 17.38 -6.62
C LYS A 91 -4.52 17.14 -5.57
N ALA A 92 -4.36 16.07 -4.79
CA ALA A 92 -5.16 15.87 -3.59
C ALA A 92 -4.92 17.02 -2.59
N ASP A 93 -5.89 17.21 -1.69
CA ASP A 93 -5.82 18.21 -0.62
C ASP A 93 -4.54 18.02 0.22
N PRO A 94 -3.73 19.09 0.38
CA PRO A 94 -2.46 18.99 1.08
C PRO A 94 -2.59 18.67 2.58
N GLU A 95 -3.69 19.05 3.23
CA GLU A 95 -3.95 18.74 4.64
C GLU A 95 -4.27 17.25 4.80
N ILE A 96 -5.12 16.69 3.94
CA ILE A 96 -5.43 15.25 3.95
C ILE A 96 -4.17 14.42 3.66
N MET A 97 -3.34 14.87 2.72
CA MET A 97 -2.07 14.22 2.42
C MET A 97 -1.06 14.31 3.58
N ARG A 98 -1.11 15.37 4.39
CA ARG A 98 -0.32 15.50 5.62
C ARG A 98 -0.80 14.48 6.66
N ASP A 99 -2.10 14.38 6.88
CA ASP A 99 -2.68 13.43 7.84
C ASP A 99 -2.38 11.98 7.46
N LEU A 100 -2.50 11.64 6.17
CA LEU A 100 -2.07 10.34 5.64
C LEU A 100 -0.62 10.02 5.98
N ARG A 101 0.27 11.00 5.83
CA ARG A 101 1.69 10.84 6.14
C ARG A 101 1.91 10.61 7.64
N ILE A 102 1.18 11.33 8.49
CA ILE A 102 1.25 11.16 9.95
C ILE A 102 0.86 9.72 10.31
N VAL A 103 -0.26 9.22 9.80
CA VAL A 103 -0.72 7.84 10.06
C VAL A 103 0.30 6.80 9.58
N LYS A 104 0.87 6.98 8.36
CA LYS A 104 1.93 6.11 7.84
C LYS A 104 3.15 6.11 8.75
N ASN A 105 3.66 7.29 9.12
CA ASN A 105 4.83 7.43 9.97
C ASN A 105 4.61 6.81 11.35
N MET A 106 3.45 7.02 11.98
CA MET A 106 3.12 6.40 13.27
C MET A 106 3.24 4.87 13.24
N VAL A 107 2.75 4.25 12.16
CA VAL A 107 2.85 2.79 11.98
C VAL A 107 4.28 2.37 11.70
N TYR A 108 4.99 3.06 10.81
CA TYR A 108 6.37 2.77 10.45
C TYR A 108 7.33 2.87 11.65
N ASP A 109 7.23 3.96 12.41
CA ASP A 109 8.05 4.18 13.61
C ASP A 109 7.76 3.12 14.69
N SER A 110 6.50 2.73 14.86
CA SER A 110 6.12 1.69 15.82
C SER A 110 6.68 0.32 15.44
N ILE A 111 6.61 -0.03 14.15
CA ILE A 111 7.17 -1.29 13.64
C ILE A 111 8.70 -1.27 13.72
N TYR A 112 9.33 -0.12 13.40
CA TYR A 112 10.77 0.06 13.53
C TYR A 112 11.25 -0.16 14.97
N LYS A 113 10.53 0.36 15.97
CA LYS A 113 10.85 0.15 17.39
C LYS A 113 10.77 -1.32 17.82
N ILE A 114 9.88 -2.11 17.23
CA ILE A 114 9.75 -3.54 17.53
C ILE A 114 10.89 -4.34 16.90
N LEU A 115 11.19 -4.04 15.64
CA LEU A 115 12.08 -4.86 14.81
C LEU A 115 13.55 -4.46 14.91
N GLY A 116 13.83 -3.19 15.19
CA GLY A 116 15.14 -2.59 14.97
C GLY A 116 15.45 -2.44 13.48
N GLU A 117 16.56 -1.75 13.19
CA GLU A 117 16.93 -1.35 11.83
C GLU A 117 17.05 -2.50 10.84
N GLU A 118 17.81 -3.54 11.20
CA GLU A 118 18.11 -4.65 10.28
C GLU A 118 16.84 -5.40 9.85
N LYS A 119 16.01 -5.83 10.82
CA LYS A 119 14.78 -6.56 10.53
C LYS A 119 13.75 -5.67 9.83
N TYR A 120 13.70 -4.38 10.18
CA TYR A 120 12.83 -3.42 9.51
C TYR A 120 13.17 -3.29 8.02
N GLU A 121 14.45 -3.16 7.68
CA GLU A 121 14.89 -3.06 6.28
C GLU A 121 14.64 -4.37 5.51
N LEU A 122 14.82 -5.52 6.15
CA LEU A 122 14.48 -6.82 5.55
C LEU A 122 12.98 -6.91 5.25
N LEU A 123 12.13 -6.56 6.23
CA LEU A 123 10.68 -6.52 6.04
C LEU A 123 10.28 -5.54 4.92
N ARG A 124 10.87 -4.35 4.91
CA ARG A 124 10.62 -3.33 3.88
C ARG A 124 10.91 -3.87 2.48
N ARG A 125 12.07 -4.49 2.27
CA ARG A 125 12.43 -5.10 0.98
C ARG A 125 11.47 -6.21 0.59
N THR A 126 11.12 -7.10 1.52
CA THR A 126 10.14 -8.17 1.29
C THR A 126 8.78 -7.62 0.85
N LEU A 127 8.31 -6.53 1.47
CA LEU A 127 7.05 -5.89 1.08
C LEU A 127 7.13 -5.24 -0.31
N ILE A 128 8.25 -4.62 -0.66
CA ILE A 128 8.46 -4.05 -2.01
C ILE A 128 8.40 -5.16 -3.06
N ASP A 129 9.15 -6.26 -2.86
CA ASP A 129 9.20 -7.38 -3.79
C ASP A 129 7.83 -8.04 -3.98
N GLU A 130 7.11 -8.26 -2.88
CA GLU A 130 5.77 -8.87 -2.91
C GLU A 130 4.77 -8.00 -3.67
N ASN A 131 4.80 -6.69 -3.46
CA ASN A 131 3.92 -5.79 -4.20
C ASN A 131 4.31 -5.66 -5.68
N GLY A 132 5.60 -5.71 -6.00
CA GLY A 132 6.09 -5.79 -7.38
C GLY A 132 5.57 -7.03 -8.09
N ARG A 133 5.65 -8.19 -7.42
CA ARG A 133 5.11 -9.47 -7.91
C ARG A 133 3.60 -9.41 -8.13
N ARG A 134 2.82 -8.96 -7.13
CA ARG A 134 1.35 -8.81 -7.22
C ARG A 134 0.94 -7.89 -8.38
N SER A 135 1.68 -6.80 -8.60
CA SER A 135 1.44 -5.86 -9.69
C SER A 135 1.66 -6.50 -11.06
N SER A 136 2.78 -7.23 -11.23
CA SER A 136 3.08 -7.96 -12.47
C SER A 136 2.01 -9.02 -12.78
N GLU A 137 1.56 -9.77 -11.78
CA GLU A 137 0.51 -10.78 -11.96
C GLU A 137 -0.84 -10.17 -12.37
N ARG A 138 -1.21 -9.03 -11.79
CA ARG A 138 -2.42 -8.29 -12.19
C ARG A 138 -2.34 -7.84 -13.65
N LEU A 139 -1.20 -7.30 -14.07
CA LEU A 139 -0.99 -6.88 -15.46
C LEU A 139 -1.10 -8.05 -16.44
N LYS A 140 -0.50 -9.21 -16.13
CA LYS A 140 -0.59 -10.43 -16.95
C LYS A 140 -2.05 -10.91 -17.08
N LYS A 141 -2.81 -10.94 -15.98
CA LYS A 141 -4.22 -11.34 -15.99
C LYS A 141 -5.08 -10.39 -16.85
N THR A 142 -4.84 -9.08 -16.78
CA THR A 142 -5.58 -8.11 -17.59
C THR A 142 -5.20 -8.18 -19.08
N ALA A 143 -3.93 -8.48 -19.40
CA ALA A 143 -3.50 -8.69 -20.78
C ALA A 143 -4.10 -9.96 -21.41
N ASN A 144 -4.16 -11.05 -20.66
CA ASN A 144 -4.73 -12.31 -21.13
C ASN A 144 -6.26 -12.28 -21.28
N LYS A 145 -6.98 -11.46 -20.51
CA LYS A 145 -8.43 -11.23 -20.69
C LYS A 145 -8.80 -10.41 -21.93
N LYS A 146 -7.81 -9.82 -22.62
CA LYS A 146 -8.01 -9.02 -23.85
C LYS A 146 -7.67 -9.79 -25.14
N LYS A 147 -7.22 -11.05 -25.03
CA LYS A 147 -7.07 -11.99 -26.14
C LYS A 147 -8.31 -12.88 -26.19
#